data_AF-A0A838Q8R1-F1
#
_entry.id   AF-A0A838Q8R1-F1
#
_cell.length_a   1.000
_cell.length_b   1.000
_cell.length_c   1.000
_cell.angle_alpha   90.00
_cell.angle_beta   90.00
_cell.angle_gamma   90.00
#
_symmetry.space_group_name_H-M   'P 1'
#
loop_
_entity.id
_entity.type
_entity.pdbx_description
1 polymer ?
#
loop_
_entity_poly.entity_id
_entity_poly.type
_entity_poly.pdbx_seq_one_letter_code
_entity_poly.pdbx_strand_id
1 'polypeptide(L)'
;LGLLGTITGLMKSFSFLGNEELAVQAVTGGIAEALIATAAGLGIAIFALVPFNFFTSRVSNLEFELQTAATNLEVMLEAQNKVKRDLDITAMTK
;
A
#
# COMPACT_ATOMS: atom_id res chain seq x y z
N LEU A 1 -3.64 13.78 5.96
CA LEU A 1 -3.05 15.09 6.34
C LEU A 1 -3.62 16.24 5.50
N GLY A 2 -3.61 16.18 4.16
CA GLY A 2 -4.14 17.27 3.32
C GLY A 2 -5.62 17.61 3.54
N LEU A 3 -6.49 16.60 3.66
CA LEU A 3 -7.94 16.81 3.86
C LEU A 3 -8.30 17.37 5.25
N LEU A 4 -7.55 17.04 6.31
CA LEU A 4 -7.77 17.67 7.60
C LEU A 4 -7.26 19.11 7.61
N GLY A 5 -6.12 19.38 6.96
CA GLY A 5 -5.58 20.73 6.80
C GLY A 5 -6.55 21.66 6.07
N THR A 6 -7.17 21.19 4.98
CA THR A 6 -8.18 21.97 4.25
C THR A 6 -9.40 22.29 5.10
N ILE A 7 -9.92 21.33 5.86
CA ILE A 7 -11.09 21.54 6.73
C ILE A 7 -10.77 22.55 7.82
N THR A 8 -9.60 22.46 8.46
CA THR A 8 -9.22 23.41 9.51
C THR A 8 -8.97 24.82 8.98
N GLY A 9 -8.36 24.97 7.79
CA GLY A 9 -8.15 26.27 7.14
C GLY A 9 -9.45 26.94 6.69
N LEU A 10 -10.39 26.15 6.17
CA LEU A 10 -11.74 26.63 5.83
C LEU A 10 -12.54 27.00 7.09
N MET A 11 -12.47 26.21 8.17
CA MET A 11 -13.10 26.55 9.45
C MET A 11 -12.60 27.90 10.00
N LYS A 12 -11.28 28.14 9.98
CA LYS A 12 -10.70 29.43 10.37
C LYS A 12 -11.19 30.56 9.46
N SER A 13 -11.23 30.34 8.15
CA SER A 13 -11.72 31.35 7.19
C SER A 13 -13.15 31.77 7.50
N PHE A 14 -14.03 30.80 7.79
CA PHE A 14 -15.42 31.06 8.09
C PHE A 14 -15.65 31.67 9.48
N SER A 15 -14.73 31.53 10.44
CA SER A 15 -14.85 32.24 11.73
C SER A 15 -14.64 33.76 11.63
N PHE A 16 -14.04 34.24 10.54
CA PHE A 16 -13.87 35.67 10.28
C PHE A 16 -15.02 36.26 9.45
N LEU A 17 -15.93 35.42 8.92
CA LEU A 17 -17.16 35.88 8.28
C LEU A 17 -18.12 36.42 9.36
N GLY A 18 -18.14 37.75 9.54
CA GLY A 18 -19.04 38.40 10.51
C GLY A 18 -18.54 39.75 11.04
N ASN A 19 -17.25 40.05 10.94
CA ASN A 19 -16.71 41.38 11.23
C ASN A 19 -16.52 42.14 9.91
N GLU A 20 -17.38 43.13 9.65
CA GLU A 20 -17.30 43.98 8.47
C GLU A 20 -15.97 44.75 8.44
N GLU A 21 -15.44 44.92 7.22
CA GLU A 21 -14.21 45.62 6.82
C GLU A 21 -12.93 44.77 6.60
N LEU A 22 -12.63 43.73 7.40
CA LEU A 22 -11.43 42.86 7.21
C LEU A 22 -11.72 41.40 6.81
N ALA A 23 -12.99 41.00 6.74
CA ALA A 23 -13.39 39.62 6.50
C ALA A 23 -12.84 39.03 5.18
N VAL A 24 -12.78 39.83 4.10
CA VAL A 24 -12.35 39.35 2.78
C VAL A 24 -10.88 38.93 2.77
N GLN A 25 -10.01 39.67 3.45
CA GLN A 25 -8.57 39.40 3.48
C GLN A 25 -8.24 38.19 4.38
N ALA A 26 -8.97 38.03 5.49
CA ALA A 26 -8.83 36.86 6.36
C ALA A 26 -9.30 35.56 5.69
N VAL A 27 -10.42 35.61 4.94
CA VAL A 27 -10.97 34.45 4.23
C VAL A 27 -10.06 34.00 3.09
N THR A 28 -9.55 34.94 2.29
CA THR A 28 -8.62 34.63 1.20
C THR A 28 -7.32 34.00 1.72
N GLY A 29 -6.83 34.43 2.89
CA GLY A 29 -5.69 33.80 3.56
C GLY A 29 -5.94 32.35 3.99
N GLY A 30 -7.07 32.05 4.63
CA GLY A 30 -7.33 30.67 5.07
C GLY A 30 -7.69 29.70 3.93
N ILE A 31 -8.21 30.20 2.80
CA ILE A 31 -8.33 29.41 1.56
C ILE A 31 -6.94 29.08 0.99
N ALA A 32 -6.00 30.02 1.04
CA ALA A 32 -4.62 29.78 0.60
C ALA A 32 -3.92 28.70 1.45
N GLU A 33 -4.08 28.73 2.77
CA GLU A 33 -3.57 27.67 3.66
C GLU A 33 -4.17 26.29 3.31
N ALA A 34 -5.48 26.24 3.03
CA ALA A 34 -6.13 24.99 2.64
C ALA A 34 -5.56 24.43 1.32
N LEU A 35 -5.27 25.27 0.34
CA LEU A 35 -4.66 24.86 -0.93
C LEU A 35 -3.22 24.36 -0.74
N ILE A 36 -2.42 25.01 0.11
CA ILE A 36 -1.06 24.57 0.44
C ILE A 36 -1.08 23.20 1.13
N ALA A 37 -2.01 22.98 2.08
CA ALA A 37 -2.17 21.69 2.74
C ALA A 37 -2.53 20.57 1.77
N THR A 38 -3.32 20.87 0.73
CA THR A 38 -3.67 19.92 -0.33
C THR A 38 -2.45 19.57 -1.19
N ALA A 39 -1.71 20.59 -1.66
CA ALA A 39 -0.52 20.41 -2.47
C ALA A 39 0.57 19.61 -1.72
N ALA A 40 0.79 19.92 -0.44
CA ALA A 40 1.71 19.19 0.41
C ALA A 40 1.26 17.73 0.61
N GLY A 41 -0.04 17.50 0.84
CA GLY A 41 -0.61 16.16 0.97
C GLY A 41 -0.44 15.32 -0.29
N LEU A 42 -0.66 15.91 -1.47
CA LEU A 42 -0.47 15.23 -2.75
C LEU A 42 1.02 14.95 -3.01
N GLY A 43 1.91 15.90 -2.70
CA GLY A 43 3.35 15.72 -2.81
C GLY A 43 3.85 14.53 -1.99
N ILE A 44 3.49 14.49 -0.70
CA ILE A 44 3.86 13.37 0.19
C ILE A 44 3.29 12.05 -0.34
N ALA A 45 2.04 12.03 -0.81
CA ALA A 45 1.42 10.82 -1.33
C ALA A 45 2.15 10.27 -2.57
N ILE A 46 2.51 11.14 -3.52
CA ILE A 46 3.25 10.74 -4.72
C ILE A 46 4.63 10.19 -4.34
N PHE A 47 5.36 10.89 -3.46
CA PHE A 47 6.67 10.44 -3.01
C PHE A 47 6.62 9.10 -2.27
N ALA A 48 5.58 8.86 -1.47
CA ALA A 48 5.39 7.59 -0.76
C ALA A 48 4.99 6.44 -1.71
N LEU A 49 4.32 6.74 -2.82
CA LEU A 49 3.86 5.72 -3.77
C LEU A 49 5.03 5.01 -4.47
N VAL A 50 6.13 5.72 -4.74
CA VAL A 50 7.32 5.19 -5.42
C VAL A 50 7.96 4.02 -4.66
N PRO A 51 8.40 4.17 -3.40
CA PRO A 51 8.95 3.07 -2.63
C PRO A 51 7.90 2.00 -2.34
N PHE A 52 6.64 2.38 -2.08
CA PHE A 52 5.57 1.40 -1.85
C PHE A 52 5.45 0.43 -3.03
N ASN A 53 5.36 0.94 -4.25
CA ASN A 53 5.27 0.11 -5.44
C ASN A 53 6.52 -0.76 -5.63
N PHE A 54 7.71 -0.19 -5.41
CA PHE A 54 8.97 -0.92 -5.48
C PHE A 54 9.03 -2.11 -4.49
N PHE A 55 8.67 -1.89 -3.22
CA PHE A 55 8.67 -2.95 -2.22
C PHE A 55 7.60 -4.00 -2.51
N THR A 56 6.40 -3.59 -2.94
CA THR A 56 5.34 -4.51 -3.34
C THR A 56 5.80 -5.45 -4.46
N SER A 57 6.45 -4.93 -5.50
CA SER A 57 7.00 -5.78 -6.56
C SER A 57 8.07 -6.74 -6.04
N ARG A 58 8.94 -6.32 -5.12
CA ARG A 58 9.95 -7.23 -4.54
C ARG A 58 9.33 -8.34 -3.70
N VAL A 59 8.32 -8.01 -2.88
CA VAL A 59 7.60 -8.99 -2.07
C VAL A 59 6.91 -10.02 -2.97
N SER A 60 6.22 -9.57 -4.02
CA SER A 60 5.55 -10.46 -4.97
C SER A 60 6.53 -11.42 -5.67
N ASN A 61 7.73 -10.96 -6.04
CA ASN A 61 8.75 -11.83 -6.60
C ASN A 61 9.25 -12.87 -5.59
N LEU A 62 9.45 -12.47 -4.33
CA LEU A 62 9.88 -13.39 -3.28
C LEU A 62 8.81 -14.46 -2.98
N GLU A 63 7.54 -14.05 -2.96
CA GLU A 63 6.41 -14.98 -2.85
C GLU A 63 6.39 -15.98 -4.00
N PHE A 64 6.63 -15.52 -5.23
CA PHE A 64 6.70 -16.39 -6.40
C PHE A 64 7.85 -17.41 -6.30
N GLU A 65 9.03 -16.98 -5.86
CA GLU A 65 10.18 -17.86 -5.63
C GLU A 65 9.90 -18.91 -4.55
N LEU A 66 9.31 -18.50 -3.43
CA LEU A 66 8.90 -19.41 -2.35
C LEU A 66 7.87 -20.42 -2.82
N GLN A 67 6.88 -19.98 -3.58
CA GLN A 67 5.82 -20.85 -4.10
C GLN A 67 6.40 -21.87 -5.08
N THR A 68 7.32 -21.45 -5.95
CA THR A 68 8.04 -22.34 -6.87
C THR A 68 8.88 -23.38 -6.11
N ALA A 69 9.60 -22.97 -5.07
CA ALA A 69 10.39 -23.88 -4.24
C ALA A 69 9.50 -24.91 -3.52
N ALA A 70 8.36 -24.47 -2.98
CA ALA A 70 7.39 -25.35 -2.33
C ALA A 70 6.80 -26.37 -3.31
N THR A 71 6.38 -25.93 -4.51
CA THR A 71 5.87 -26.83 -5.55
C THR A 71 6.92 -27.86 -5.99
N ASN A 72 8.18 -27.45 -6.17
CA ASN A 72 9.25 -28.38 -6.52
C ASN A 72 9.46 -29.43 -5.41
N LEU A 73 9.40 -29.02 -4.14
CA LEU A 73 9.51 -29.94 -3.01
C LEU A 73 8.35 -30.94 -2.98
N GLU A 74 7.11 -30.48 -3.19
CA GLU A 74 5.93 -31.35 -3.28
C GLU A 74 6.10 -32.40 -4.39
N VAL A 75 6.52 -31.99 -5.58
CA VAL A 75 6.76 -32.90 -6.72
C VAL A 75 7.84 -33.95 -6.38
N MET A 76 8.93 -33.55 -5.72
CA MET A 76 9.98 -34.48 -5.31
C MET A 76 9.50 -35.48 -4.25
N LEU A 77 8.68 -35.03 -3.29
CA LEU A 77 8.10 -35.89 -2.27
C LEU A 77 7.10 -36.88 -2.88
N GLU A 78 6.26 -36.44 -3.82
CA GLU A 78 5.36 -37.34 -4.55
C GLU A 78 6.12 -38.38 -5.37
N ALA A 79 7.22 -37.99 -6.04
CA ALA A 79 8.07 -38.91 -6.78
C ALA A 79 8.70 -39.97 -5.85
N GLN A 80 9.21 -39.57 -4.67
CA GLN A 80 9.71 -40.50 -3.65
C GLN A 80 8.62 -41.45 -3.15
N ASN A 81 7.42 -40.93 -2.91
CA ASN A 81 6.29 -41.72 -2.40
C ASN A 81 5.80 -42.73 -3.45
N LYS A 82 5.84 -42.38 -4.74
CA LYS A 82 5.55 -43.31 -5.85
C LYS A 82 6.56 -44.44 -5.91
N VAL A 83 7.86 -44.12 -5.90
CA VAL A 83 8.95 -45.11 -5.95
C VAL A 83 8.86 -46.09 -4.77
N LYS A 84 8.62 -45.59 -3.56
CA LYS A 84 8.48 -46.44 -2.37
C LYS A 84 7.29 -47.41 -2.47
N ARG A 85 6.13 -46.94 -2.96
CA ARG A 85 4.98 -47.83 -3.21
C ARG A 85 5.28 -48.90 -4.26
N ASP A 86 5.98 -48.57 -5.33
CA ASP A 86 6.28 -49.53 -6.40
C ASP A 86 7.28 -50.62 -5.91
N LEU A 87 8.20 -50.24 -5.02
CA LEU A 87 9.09 -51.17 -4.31
C LEU A 87 8.32 -52.10 -3.36
N ASP A 88 7.37 -51.58 -2.57
CA ASP A 88 6.55 -52.38 -1.66
C ASP A 88 5.65 -53.39 -2.41
N ILE A 89 5.05 -52.97 -3.54
CA ILE A 89 4.22 -53.87 -4.38
C ILE A 89 5.07 -54.99 -5.01
N THR A 90 6.28 -54.66 -5.47
CA THR A 90 7.19 -55.64 -6.06
C THR A 90 7.70 -56.65 -5.01
N ALA A 91 7.93 -56.18 -3.77
CA ALA A 91 8.33 -57.03 -2.65
C ALA A 91 7.20 -57.96 -2.17
N MET A 92 5.93 -57.59 -2.32
CA MET A 92 4.79 -58.47 -2.00
C MET A 92 4.46 -59.50 -3.09
N THR A 93 4.97 -59.32 -4.31
CA THR A 93 4.65 -60.19 -5.46
C THR A 93 5.71 -61.29 -5.68
N LYS A 94 6.84 -61.24 -4.97
CA LYS A 94 7.89 -62.27 -4.96
C LYS A 94 7.87 -63.07 -3.67
#